data_AF-A0A2W6RGJ4-F1
#
_entry.id   AF-A0A2W6RGJ4-F1
#
_cell.length_a   1.000
_cell.length_b   1.000
_cell.length_c   1.000
_cell.angle_alpha   90.00
_cell.angle_beta   90.00
_cell.angle_gamma   90.00
#
_symmetry.space_group_name_H-M   'P 1'
#
loop_
_entity.id
_entity.type
_entity.pdbx_description
1 polymer ?
#
loop_
_entity_poly.entity_id
_entity_poly.type
_entity_poly.pdbx_seq_one_letter_code
_entity_poly.pdbx_strand_id
1 'polypeptide(L)'
;LKELEDLSKFCEDNNLYLFMDGARLGHGLTSEISDLTLEKVAELTDVFYLGGTKNGALIGEAIVINNKELQQDFAFNIKQKGALLAKGRLLGIQFLELMKNDLYFELAKQANQQAMKIKSAMQERGVQFLSDTYTNQIFPILSNDVIQKLSEKFEFYVWKKIDENFSAIRLITSWNTDDEPVNEFIEIIKTEL
;
A
#
# COMPACT_ATOMS: atom_id res chain seq x y z
N LEU A 1 -6.55 11.68 9.44
CA LEU A 1 -7.32 11.34 10.65
C LEU A 1 -8.75 11.82 10.51
N LYS A 2 -8.95 13.13 10.30
CA LYS A 2 -10.28 13.73 10.17
C LYS A 2 -11.21 13.00 9.19
N GLU A 3 -10.73 12.60 8.01
CA GLU A 3 -11.54 11.87 7.03
C GLU A 3 -12.05 10.53 7.56
N LEU A 4 -11.24 9.81 8.35
CA LEU A 4 -11.65 8.54 8.96
C LEU A 4 -12.63 8.76 10.11
N GLU A 5 -12.44 9.83 10.91
CA GLU A 5 -13.39 10.24 11.95
C GLU A 5 -14.75 10.59 11.37
N ASP A 6 -14.77 11.37 10.28
CA ASP A 6 -16.00 11.76 9.57
C ASP A 6 -16.73 10.52 9.01
N LEU A 7 -16.00 9.56 8.42
CA LEU A 7 -16.55 8.29 7.93
C LEU A 7 -17.07 7.40 9.07
N SER A 8 -16.30 7.26 10.15
CA SER A 8 -16.67 6.48 11.33
C SER A 8 -17.96 7.02 11.95
N LYS A 9 -18.02 8.34 12.17
CA LYS A 9 -19.21 9.03 12.65
C LYS A 9 -20.41 8.83 11.73
N PHE A 10 -20.22 8.93 10.41
CA PHE A 10 -21.29 8.69 9.45
C PHE A 10 -21.83 7.26 9.55
N CYS A 11 -20.95 6.26 9.68
CA CYS A 11 -21.33 4.87 9.88
C CYS A 11 -22.13 4.67 11.17
N GLU A 12 -21.67 5.23 12.29
CA GLU A 12 -22.38 5.20 13.58
C GLU A 12 -23.77 5.83 13.48
N ASP A 13 -23.87 7.05 12.94
CA ASP A 13 -25.13 7.80 12.79
C ASP A 13 -26.16 7.06 11.91
N ASN A 14 -25.71 6.12 11.06
CA ASN A 14 -26.54 5.35 10.14
C ASN A 14 -26.64 3.85 10.46
N ASN A 15 -26.13 3.39 11.62
CA ASN A 15 -26.07 1.97 11.99
C ASN A 15 -25.39 1.08 10.94
N LEU A 16 -24.29 1.56 10.37
CA LEU A 16 -23.45 0.82 9.41
C LEU A 16 -22.16 0.37 10.10
N TYR A 17 -21.66 -0.79 9.71
CA TYR A 17 -20.30 -1.20 10.09
C TYR A 17 -19.26 -0.55 9.17
N LEU A 18 -18.12 -0.18 9.75
CA LEU A 18 -16.96 0.33 9.03
C LEU A 18 -15.85 -0.72 8.99
N PHE A 19 -15.58 -1.22 7.78
CA PHE A 19 -14.46 -2.11 7.49
C PHE A 19 -13.36 -1.39 6.73
N MET A 20 -12.10 -1.50 7.18
CA MET A 20 -10.93 -1.00 6.47
C MET A 20 -10.11 -2.12 5.83
N ASP A 21 -10.01 -2.10 4.50
CA ASP A 21 -9.07 -2.94 3.75
C ASP A 21 -7.64 -2.43 3.96
N GLY A 22 -6.84 -3.20 4.70
CA GLY A 22 -5.47 -2.84 5.01
C GLY A 22 -4.41 -3.58 4.21
N ALA A 23 -4.69 -3.95 2.95
CA ALA A 23 -3.73 -4.59 2.04
C ALA A 23 -2.36 -3.88 2.01
N ARG A 24 -2.36 -2.55 2.19
CA ARG A 24 -1.17 -1.70 2.28
C ARG A 24 -1.24 -0.77 3.50
N LEU A 25 -1.85 -1.21 4.60
CA LEU A 25 -2.03 -0.36 5.79
C LEU A 25 -0.70 0.20 6.31
N GLY A 26 0.35 -0.64 6.39
CA GLY A 26 1.70 -0.18 6.75
C GLY A 26 2.17 1.00 5.90
N HIS A 27 1.97 0.95 4.58
CA HIS A 27 2.39 2.02 3.66
C HIS A 27 1.57 3.29 3.85
N GLY A 28 0.27 3.16 4.14
CA GLY A 28 -0.59 4.31 4.46
C GLY A 28 -0.14 4.97 5.76
N LEU A 29 0.07 4.19 6.82
CA LEU A 29 0.46 4.68 8.14
C LEU A 29 1.86 5.32 8.16
N THR A 30 2.79 4.84 7.34
CA THR A 30 4.17 5.38 7.25
C THR A 30 4.38 6.35 6.09
N SER A 31 3.29 6.82 5.46
CA SER A 31 3.37 7.93 4.51
C SER A 31 3.82 9.22 5.21
N GLU A 32 4.64 10.04 4.55
CA GLU A 32 5.15 11.29 5.12
C GLU A 32 4.07 12.34 5.40
N ILE A 33 2.89 12.19 4.78
CA ILE A 33 1.72 13.04 5.00
C ILE A 33 0.64 12.38 5.88
N SER A 34 0.90 11.17 6.39
CA SER A 34 -0.08 10.48 7.25
C SER A 34 -0.11 11.11 8.64
N ASP A 35 -1.32 11.45 9.08
CA ASP A 35 -1.66 11.84 10.44
C ASP A 35 -2.40 10.71 11.19
N LEU A 36 -2.45 9.51 10.62
CA LEU A 36 -3.18 8.35 11.13
C LEU A 36 -2.23 7.37 11.84
N THR A 37 -2.65 6.84 12.99
CA THR A 37 -1.94 5.77 13.72
C THR A 37 -2.73 4.48 13.70
N LEU A 38 -2.07 3.35 13.99
CA LEU A 38 -2.74 2.05 14.05
C LEU A 38 -3.81 1.99 15.17
N GLU A 39 -3.56 2.67 16.29
CA GLU A 39 -4.51 2.79 17.39
C GLU A 39 -5.77 3.53 16.96
N LYS A 40 -5.63 4.62 16.19
CA LYS A 40 -6.77 5.35 15.65
C LYS A 40 -7.55 4.54 14.61
N VAL A 41 -6.88 3.73 13.81
CA VAL A 41 -7.56 2.76 12.93
C VAL A 41 -8.39 1.78 13.76
N ALA A 42 -7.82 1.24 14.84
CA ALA A 42 -8.53 0.29 15.70
C ALA A 42 -9.70 0.93 16.47
N GLU A 43 -9.58 2.19 16.88
CA GLU A 43 -10.65 2.94 17.54
C GLU A 43 -11.82 3.24 16.61
N LEU A 44 -11.54 3.59 15.35
CA LEU A 44 -12.53 4.14 14.42
C LEU A 44 -13.18 3.11 13.50
N THR A 45 -12.74 1.85 13.51
CA THR A 45 -13.25 0.80 12.61
C THR A 45 -13.78 -0.40 13.38
N ASP A 46 -14.85 -1.02 12.90
CA ASP A 46 -15.37 -2.27 13.47
C ASP A 46 -14.43 -3.44 13.19
N VAL A 47 -13.88 -3.46 11.97
CA VAL A 47 -12.96 -4.49 11.48
C VAL A 47 -11.92 -3.83 10.58
N PHE A 48 -10.67 -4.25 10.70
CA PHE A 48 -9.65 -3.98 9.68
C PHE A 48 -8.74 -5.20 9.55
N TYR A 49 -7.81 -5.20 8.59
CA TYR A 49 -6.75 -6.20 8.59
C TYR A 49 -5.39 -5.58 8.32
N LEU A 50 -4.34 -6.16 8.89
CA LEU A 50 -2.96 -5.83 8.57
C LEU A 50 -2.49 -6.68 7.39
N GLY A 51 -2.20 -6.00 6.29
CA GLY A 51 -1.71 -6.61 5.06
C GLY A 51 -0.29 -7.14 5.22
N GLY A 52 -0.09 -8.47 5.28
CA GLY A 52 1.24 -9.07 5.46
C GLY A 52 1.93 -9.36 4.14
N THR A 53 1.20 -9.95 3.18
CA THR A 53 1.75 -10.45 1.91
C THR A 53 2.43 -9.36 1.08
N LYS A 54 1.92 -8.13 1.13
CA LYS A 54 2.50 -6.98 0.39
C LYS A 54 3.57 -6.24 1.17
N ASN A 55 3.92 -6.71 2.37
CA ASN A 55 4.79 -6.01 3.31
C ASN A 55 5.75 -6.97 4.02
N GLY A 56 6.29 -7.94 3.29
CA GLY A 56 7.36 -8.84 3.74
C GLY A 56 6.94 -10.27 4.09
N ALA A 57 5.65 -10.55 4.32
CA ALA A 57 5.22 -11.91 4.58
C ALA A 57 5.18 -12.75 3.29
N LEU A 58 5.51 -14.03 3.41
CA LEU A 58 5.28 -15.01 2.34
C LEU A 58 3.78 -15.21 2.06
N ILE A 59 2.98 -15.23 3.13
CA ILE A 59 1.53 -15.40 3.09
C ILE A 59 0.92 -14.91 4.40
N GLY A 60 -0.23 -14.27 4.32
CA GLY A 60 -1.12 -14.07 5.46
C GLY A 60 -1.52 -12.63 5.67
N GLU A 61 -2.74 -12.48 6.18
CA GLU A 61 -3.35 -11.22 6.54
C GLU A 61 -3.87 -11.36 7.98
N ALA A 62 -3.64 -10.36 8.84
CA ALA A 62 -4.09 -10.42 10.23
C ALA A 62 -5.36 -9.58 10.41
N ILE A 63 -6.51 -10.26 10.51
CA ILE A 63 -7.81 -9.63 10.73
C ILE A 63 -7.94 -9.20 12.19
N VAL A 64 -8.29 -7.94 12.41
CA VAL A 64 -8.56 -7.34 13.73
C VAL A 64 -10.03 -6.97 13.78
N ILE A 65 -10.77 -7.54 14.73
CA ILE A 65 -12.20 -7.32 14.94
C ILE A 65 -12.38 -6.57 16.25
N ASN A 66 -12.56 -5.25 16.17
CA ASN A 66 -12.75 -4.39 17.33
C ASN A 66 -14.17 -4.50 17.89
N ASN A 67 -15.16 -4.66 17.01
CA ASN A 67 -16.55 -4.82 17.40
C ASN A 67 -16.81 -6.21 18.00
N LYS A 68 -17.16 -6.27 19.29
CA LYS A 68 -17.38 -7.52 20.04
C LYS A 68 -18.52 -8.37 19.48
N GLU A 69 -19.55 -7.75 18.89
CA GLU A 69 -20.68 -8.49 18.29
C GLU A 69 -20.21 -9.29 17.07
N LEU A 70 -19.31 -8.71 16.27
CA LEU A 70 -18.74 -9.36 15.09
C LEU A 70 -17.70 -10.46 15.41
N GLN A 71 -17.22 -10.54 16.66
CA GLN A 71 -16.30 -11.60 17.08
C GLN A 71 -17.02 -12.94 17.24
N GLN A 72 -18.32 -12.92 17.56
CA GLN A 72 -19.09 -14.14 17.76
C GLN A 72 -19.07 -14.99 16.48
N ASP A 73 -18.71 -16.27 16.64
CA ASP A 73 -18.67 -17.28 15.59
C ASP A 73 -17.78 -16.98 14.37
N PHE A 74 -16.94 -15.94 14.40
CA PHE A 74 -16.06 -15.59 13.27
C PHE A 74 -15.12 -16.74 12.88
N ALA A 75 -14.62 -17.51 13.86
CA ALA A 75 -13.80 -18.69 13.60
C ALA A 75 -14.55 -19.78 12.82
N PHE A 76 -15.86 -19.96 13.05
CA PHE A 76 -16.69 -20.89 12.27
C PHE A 76 -16.89 -20.37 10.85
N ASN A 77 -17.04 -19.06 10.66
CA ASN A 77 -17.09 -18.45 9.33
C ASN A 77 -15.80 -18.73 8.54
N ILE A 78 -14.63 -18.44 9.13
CA ILE A 78 -13.32 -18.75 8.53
C ILE A 78 -13.23 -20.24 8.15
N LYS A 79 -13.67 -21.13 9.06
CA LYS A 79 -13.67 -22.58 8.81
C LYS A 79 -14.56 -22.96 7.64
N GLN A 80 -15.79 -22.46 7.60
CA GLN A 80 -16.76 -22.75 6.55
C GLN A 80 -16.29 -22.25 5.19
N LYS A 81 -15.59 -21.10 5.15
CA LYS A 81 -15.00 -20.53 3.92
C LYS A 81 -13.70 -21.21 3.49
N GLY A 82 -13.22 -22.23 4.22
CA GLY A 82 -12.00 -22.94 3.88
C GLY A 82 -10.71 -22.14 4.14
N ALA A 83 -10.81 -20.99 4.82
CA ALA A 83 -9.68 -20.13 5.13
C ALA A 83 -8.92 -20.53 6.41
N LEU A 84 -9.45 -21.51 7.16
CA LEU A 84 -8.80 -22.00 8.39
C LEU A 84 -7.67 -22.98 8.06
N LEU A 85 -6.45 -22.45 7.93
CA LEU A 85 -5.27 -23.25 7.60
C LEU A 85 -4.93 -24.25 8.72
N ALA A 86 -4.84 -25.54 8.38
CA ALA A 86 -4.51 -26.60 9.33
C ALA A 86 -3.15 -26.38 10.04
N LYS A 87 -2.16 -25.84 9.32
CA LYS A 87 -0.84 -25.49 9.84
C LYS A 87 -0.72 -23.97 10.11
N GLY A 88 -1.68 -23.41 10.86
CA GLY A 88 -1.79 -21.97 11.14
C GLY A 88 -0.54 -21.28 11.70
N ARG A 89 0.39 -22.04 12.30
CA ARG A 89 1.72 -21.53 12.71
C ARG A 89 2.51 -20.87 11.56
N LEU A 90 2.25 -21.28 10.30
CA LEU A 90 2.88 -20.67 9.13
C LEU A 90 2.40 -19.23 8.90
N LEU A 91 1.17 -18.89 9.30
CA LEU A 91 0.68 -17.51 9.31
C LEU A 91 1.21 -16.77 10.55
N GLY A 92 1.10 -17.42 11.72
CA GLY A 92 1.50 -16.83 13.00
C GLY A 92 2.97 -16.43 13.05
N ILE A 93 3.89 -17.22 12.46
CA ILE A 93 5.32 -16.91 12.46
C ILE A 93 5.65 -15.66 11.62
N GLN A 94 4.89 -15.39 10.56
CA GLN A 94 5.09 -14.21 9.71
C GLN A 94 4.82 -12.94 10.53
N PHE A 95 3.68 -12.88 11.20
CA PHE A 95 3.31 -11.75 12.03
C PHE A 95 4.11 -11.67 13.32
N LEU A 96 4.55 -12.81 13.90
CA LEU A 96 5.47 -12.78 15.02
C LEU A 96 6.78 -12.07 14.67
N GLU A 97 7.29 -12.25 13.46
CA GLU A 97 8.50 -11.56 13.02
C GLU A 97 8.23 -10.11 12.60
N LEU A 98 7.19 -9.87 11.79
CA LEU A 98 6.82 -8.53 11.33
C LEU A 98 6.51 -7.56 12.48
N MET A 99 5.99 -8.04 13.60
CA MET A 99 5.65 -7.20 14.76
C MET A 99 6.83 -6.97 15.72
N LYS A 100 8.03 -7.49 15.43
CA LYS A 100 9.23 -7.21 16.24
C LYS A 100 9.92 -5.93 15.78
N ASN A 101 10.38 -5.13 16.73
CA ASN A 101 11.26 -3.99 16.49
C ASN A 101 10.78 -3.08 15.34
N ASP A 102 9.46 -2.87 15.24
CA ASP A 102 8.79 -2.08 14.20
C ASP A 102 9.05 -2.52 12.75
N LEU A 103 9.47 -3.77 12.53
CA LEU A 103 9.84 -4.29 11.21
C LEU A 103 8.74 -4.06 10.16
N TYR A 104 7.48 -4.32 10.49
CA TYR A 104 6.34 -4.07 9.60
C TYR A 104 6.31 -2.62 9.08
N PHE A 105 6.55 -1.65 9.95
CA PHE A 105 6.52 -0.24 9.59
C PHE A 105 7.78 0.19 8.86
N GLU A 106 8.96 -0.30 9.25
CA GLU A 106 10.21 -0.01 8.57
C GLU A 106 10.22 -0.54 7.11
N LEU A 107 9.70 -1.74 6.87
CA LEU A 107 9.55 -2.29 5.52
C LEU A 107 8.64 -1.43 4.64
N ALA A 108 7.50 -0.99 5.17
CA ALA A 108 6.57 -0.13 4.44
C ALA A 108 7.14 1.26 4.18
N LYS A 109 7.85 1.82 5.17
CA LYS A 109 8.52 3.11 5.07
C LYS A 109 9.62 3.08 4.02
N GLN A 110 10.42 2.02 3.99
CA GLN A 110 11.44 1.82 2.95
C GLN A 110 10.81 1.83 1.56
N ALA A 111 9.71 1.10 1.37
CA ALA A 111 9.00 1.07 0.09
C ALA A 111 8.53 2.48 -0.31
N ASN A 112 7.90 3.21 0.62
CA ASN A 112 7.47 4.59 0.40
C ASN A 112 8.65 5.50 0.01
N GLN A 113 9.79 5.40 0.70
CA GLN A 113 10.99 6.20 0.42
C GLN A 113 11.50 6.00 -1.02
N GLN A 114 11.53 4.76 -1.51
CA GLN A 114 11.94 4.50 -2.90
C GLN A 114 10.98 5.12 -3.91
N ALA A 115 9.66 5.03 -3.67
CA ALA A 115 8.68 5.68 -4.53
C ALA A 115 8.85 7.20 -4.51
N MET A 116 9.12 7.80 -3.35
CA MET A 116 9.33 9.24 -3.22
C MET A 116 10.62 9.70 -3.91
N LYS A 117 11.71 8.91 -3.89
CA LYS A 117 12.92 9.20 -4.69
C LYS A 117 12.59 9.31 -6.19
N ILE A 118 11.85 8.34 -6.73
CA ILE A 118 11.42 8.36 -8.13
C ILE A 118 10.50 9.55 -8.40
N LYS A 119 9.51 9.78 -7.53
CA LYS A 119 8.55 10.88 -7.63
C LYS A 119 9.26 12.23 -7.68
N SER A 120 10.17 12.49 -6.75
CA SER A 120 10.93 13.76 -6.67
C SER A 120 11.74 13.99 -7.95
N ALA A 121 12.49 12.98 -8.42
CA ALA A 121 13.27 13.11 -9.65
C ALA A 121 12.40 13.42 -10.89
N MET A 122 11.22 12.81 -10.98
CA MET A 122 10.25 13.10 -12.03
C MET A 122 9.66 14.52 -11.90
N GLN A 123 9.33 14.96 -10.68
CA GLN A 123 8.82 16.32 -10.43
C GLN A 123 9.86 17.39 -10.80
N GLU A 124 11.14 17.15 -10.55
CA GLU A 124 12.24 18.03 -10.98
C GLU A 124 12.32 18.19 -12.52
N ARG A 125 11.84 17.18 -13.27
CA ARG A 125 11.70 17.24 -14.74
C ARG A 125 10.33 17.78 -15.20
N GLY A 126 9.47 18.23 -14.29
CA GLY A 126 8.14 18.76 -14.61
C GLY A 126 7.09 17.70 -14.94
N VAL A 127 7.32 16.43 -14.58
CA VAL A 127 6.35 15.35 -14.78
C VAL A 127 5.11 15.58 -13.93
N GLN A 128 3.94 15.45 -14.55
CA GLN A 128 2.66 15.45 -13.86
C GLN A 128 2.27 14.04 -13.42
N PHE A 129 1.41 13.94 -12.42
CA PHE A 129 0.93 12.67 -11.88
C PHE A 129 -0.58 12.58 -11.99
N LEU A 130 -1.09 11.39 -12.34
CA LEU A 130 -2.54 11.14 -12.40
C LEU A 130 -3.21 11.26 -11.04
N SER A 131 -2.47 10.95 -9.98
CA SER A 131 -2.88 11.11 -8.59
C SER A 131 -1.67 11.52 -7.77
N ASP A 132 -1.88 12.43 -6.82
CA ASP A 132 -0.84 12.88 -5.91
C ASP A 132 -0.73 11.91 -4.72
N THR A 133 0.08 10.88 -4.88
CA THR A 133 0.26 9.81 -3.89
C THR A 133 1.58 9.95 -3.14
N TYR A 134 1.58 9.59 -1.86
CA TYR A 134 2.73 9.67 -0.96
C TYR A 134 3.04 8.31 -0.31
N THR A 135 2.73 7.24 -1.04
CA THR A 135 2.96 5.85 -0.64
C THR A 135 3.80 5.14 -1.70
N ASN A 136 3.97 3.83 -1.59
CA ASN A 136 4.75 3.02 -2.52
C ASN A 136 4.19 2.88 -3.93
N GLN A 137 3.05 3.48 -4.24
CA GLN A 137 2.48 3.48 -5.59
C GLN A 137 2.40 4.90 -6.11
N ILE A 138 2.97 5.15 -7.29
CA ILE A 138 2.94 6.45 -7.97
C ILE A 138 2.48 6.29 -9.42
N PHE A 139 1.86 7.34 -9.96
CA PHE A 139 1.19 7.31 -11.26
C PHE A 139 1.66 8.44 -12.20
N PRO A 140 2.94 8.47 -12.60
CA PRO A 140 3.46 9.52 -13.47
C PRO A 140 2.83 9.45 -14.86
N ILE A 141 2.56 10.62 -15.44
CA ILE A 141 2.09 10.82 -16.81
C ILE A 141 3.32 11.10 -17.67
N LEU A 142 3.62 10.19 -18.58
CA LEU A 142 4.80 10.26 -19.45
C LEU A 142 4.38 10.19 -20.91
N SER A 143 5.23 10.68 -21.81
CA SER A 143 5.00 10.46 -23.25
C SER A 143 5.14 8.98 -23.58
N ASN A 144 4.41 8.53 -24.60
CA ASN A 144 4.44 7.15 -25.05
C ASN A 144 5.86 6.73 -25.51
N ASP A 145 6.66 7.67 -26.03
CA ASP A 145 8.05 7.43 -26.42
C ASP A 145 8.94 7.13 -25.21
N VAL A 146 8.81 7.91 -24.13
CA VAL A 146 9.56 7.68 -22.88
C VAL A 146 9.13 6.35 -22.24
N ILE A 147 7.82 6.06 -22.27
CA ILE A 147 7.29 4.77 -21.80
C ILE A 147 7.90 3.60 -22.58
N GLN A 148 7.99 3.71 -23.91
CA GLN A 148 8.59 2.67 -24.75
C GLN A 148 10.04 2.42 -24.34
N LYS A 149 10.85 3.47 -24.17
CA LYS A 149 12.25 3.34 -23.73
C LYS A 149 12.38 2.73 -22.33
N LEU A 150 11.58 3.18 -21.37
CA LEU A 150 11.58 2.62 -20.02
C LEU A 150 11.20 1.12 -20.04
N SER A 151 10.27 0.73 -20.92
CA SER A 151 9.80 -0.66 -21.03
C SER A 151 10.84 -1.65 -21.57
N GLU A 152 11.94 -1.15 -22.16
CA GLU A 152 13.07 -1.99 -22.58
C GLU A 152 13.84 -2.57 -21.38
N LYS A 153 13.76 -1.93 -20.21
CA LYS A 153 14.50 -2.31 -19.00
C LYS A 153 13.63 -2.57 -17.78
N PHE A 154 12.46 -1.94 -17.70
CA PHE A 154 11.60 -1.99 -16.52
C PHE A 154 10.22 -2.53 -16.85
N GLU A 155 9.69 -3.34 -15.94
CA GLU A 155 8.33 -3.84 -16.05
C GLU A 155 7.38 -2.98 -15.20
N PHE A 156 6.36 -2.41 -15.85
CA PHE A 156 5.32 -1.62 -15.21
C PHE A 156 4.05 -1.69 -16.04
N TYR A 157 2.94 -1.24 -15.44
CA TYR A 157 1.64 -1.28 -16.11
C TYR A 157 1.27 0.10 -16.66
N VAL A 158 0.87 0.18 -17.93
CA VAL A 158 0.23 1.38 -18.48
C VAL A 158 -1.18 1.46 -17.91
N TRP A 159 -1.36 2.31 -16.91
CA TRP A 159 -2.58 2.39 -16.10
C TRP A 159 -3.74 3.04 -16.85
N LYS A 160 -3.46 4.14 -17.55
CA LYS A 160 -4.49 4.91 -18.26
C LYS A 160 -3.86 5.70 -19.40
N LYS A 161 -4.42 5.57 -20.60
CA LYS A 161 -4.12 6.48 -21.71
C LYS A 161 -4.73 7.86 -21.40
N ILE A 162 -3.92 8.91 -21.42
CA ILE A 162 -4.37 10.29 -21.18
C ILE A 162 -4.86 10.89 -22.50
N ASP A 163 -4.04 10.78 -23.55
CA ASP A 163 -4.37 11.20 -24.91
C ASP A 163 -3.54 10.38 -25.92
N GLU A 164 -3.44 10.84 -27.18
CA GLU A 164 -2.70 10.16 -28.23
C GLU A 164 -1.19 10.01 -27.95
N ASN A 165 -0.60 10.94 -27.19
CA ASN A 165 0.84 11.05 -26.97
C ASN A 165 1.27 10.72 -25.54
N PHE A 166 0.35 10.80 -24.56
CA PHE A 166 0.66 10.61 -23.14
C PHE A 166 -0.15 9.49 -22.50
N SER A 167 0.50 8.78 -21.57
CA SER A 167 -0.13 7.77 -20.73
C SER A 167 0.37 7.86 -19.29
N ALA A 168 -0.51 7.56 -18.33
CA ALA A 168 -0.14 7.33 -16.95
C ALA A 168 0.32 5.88 -16.78
N ILE A 169 1.53 5.68 -16.26
CA ILE A 169 2.02 4.35 -15.85
C ILE A 169 1.86 4.17 -14.34
N ARG A 170 1.76 2.93 -13.87
CA ARG A 170 1.75 2.60 -12.44
C ARG A 170 3.10 2.00 -12.07
N LEU A 171 3.84 2.74 -11.24
CA LEU A 171 5.07 2.28 -10.63
C LEU A 171 4.78 1.88 -9.18
N ILE A 172 5.33 0.75 -8.76
CA ILE A 172 5.15 0.21 -7.41
C ILE A 172 6.51 -0.18 -6.86
N THR A 173 6.87 0.37 -5.71
CA THR A 173 8.03 -0.06 -4.93
C THR A 173 7.58 -0.99 -3.81
N SER A 174 8.50 -1.78 -3.29
CA SER A 174 8.25 -2.74 -2.21
C SER A 174 9.36 -2.67 -1.17
N TRP A 175 9.17 -3.39 -0.08
CA TRP A 175 10.14 -3.57 0.99
C TRP A 175 11.51 -4.13 0.53
N ASN A 176 11.57 -4.70 -0.67
CA ASN A 176 12.78 -5.25 -1.29
C ASN A 176 13.20 -4.46 -2.55
N THR A 177 12.76 -3.21 -2.69
CA THR A 177 13.21 -2.35 -3.79
C THR A 177 14.54 -1.70 -3.42
N ASP A 178 15.63 -2.20 -3.98
CA ASP A 178 16.98 -1.69 -3.73
C ASP A 178 17.23 -0.33 -4.40
N ASP A 179 18.28 0.37 -3.95
CA ASP A 179 18.66 1.68 -4.48
C ASP A 179 19.17 1.61 -5.92
N GLU A 180 19.85 0.53 -6.31
CA GLU A 180 20.42 0.37 -7.65
C GLU A 180 19.38 0.48 -8.78
N PRO A 181 18.30 -0.32 -8.82
CA PRO A 181 17.28 -0.20 -9.87
C PRO A 181 16.53 1.14 -9.81
N VAL A 182 16.36 1.73 -8.62
CA VAL A 182 15.74 3.05 -8.46
C VAL A 182 16.63 4.13 -9.09
N ASN A 183 17.93 4.09 -8.84
CA ASN A 183 18.89 5.03 -9.40
C ASN A 183 19.01 4.86 -10.91
N GLU A 184 19.06 3.63 -11.43
CA GLU A 184 19.07 3.40 -12.88
C GLU A 184 17.81 3.96 -13.54
N PHE A 185 16.64 3.72 -12.94
CA PHE A 185 15.37 4.26 -13.43
C PHE A 185 15.41 5.80 -13.47
N ILE A 186 15.89 6.44 -12.40
CA ILE A 186 16.01 7.90 -12.31
C ILE A 186 16.97 8.46 -13.36
N GLU A 187 18.10 7.81 -13.62
CA GLU A 187 19.06 8.29 -14.64
C GLU A 187 18.48 8.24 -16.06
N ILE A 188 17.66 7.23 -16.37
CA ILE A 188 16.93 7.22 -17.65
C ILE A 188 15.93 8.38 -17.70
N ILE A 189 15.17 8.61 -16.63
CA ILE A 189 14.24 9.75 -16.55
C ILE A 189 14.95 11.09 -16.77
N LYS A 190 16.14 11.30 -16.18
CA LYS A 190 16.91 12.53 -16.37
C LYS A 190 17.47 12.70 -17.78
N THR A 191 17.72 11.60 -18.48
CA THR A 191 18.28 11.62 -19.84
C THR A 191 17.19 11.77 -20.89
N GLU A 192 16.02 11.17 -20.67
CA GLU A 192 14.94 11.03 -21.65
C GLU A 192 13.86 12.12 -21.55
N LEU A 193 13.71 12.75 -20.37
CA LEU A 193 12.91 13.96 -20.16
C LEU A 193 13.83 15.17 -20.14
#